data_AF-A0A6N2MP48-F1
#
_entry.id   AF-A0A6N2MP48-F1
#
_cell.length_a   1.000
_cell.length_b   1.000
_cell.length_c   1.000
_cell.angle_alpha   90.00
_cell.angle_beta   90.00
_cell.angle_gamma   90.00
#
_symmetry.space_group_name_H-M   'P 1'
#
loop_
_entity.id
_entity.type
_entity.pdbx_description
1 polymer ?
#
loop_
_entity_poly.entity_id
_entity_poly.type
_entity_poly.pdbx_seq_one_letter_code
_entity_poly.pdbx_strand_id
1 'polypeptide(L)' 'MENYLNENFGDVKGKNSSEEALQRWRNLCWLVKNRKRRFRFTANLSKRFEAEAIREAQSCCLGFKSCSSVYTLFKFV' A
#
# COMPACT_ATOMS: atom_id res chain seq x y z
N MET A 1 8.78 -26.31 1.23
CA MET A 1 8.14 -25.55 0.14
C MET A 1 8.99 -24.33 -0.26
N GLU A 2 9.50 -23.58 0.72
CA GLU A 2 10.35 -22.38 0.52
C GLU A 2 11.58 -22.62 -0.40
N ASN A 3 12.31 -23.73 -0.22
CA ASN A 3 13.53 -24.02 -1.02
C ASN A 3 13.26 -24.13 -2.53
N TYR A 4 12.18 -24.81 -2.92
CA TYR A 4 11.80 -24.97 -4.34
C TYR A 4 11.47 -23.63 -5.00
N LEU A 5 10.81 -22.73 -4.25
CA LEU A 5 10.45 -21.41 -4.75
C LEU A 5 11.69 -20.53 -4.92
N ASN A 6 12.63 -20.59 -3.98
CA ASN A 6 13.87 -19.81 -4.06
C ASN A 6 14.79 -20.29 -5.19
N GLU A 7 14.93 -21.62 -5.36
CA GLU A 7 15.77 -22.22 -6.40
C GLU A 7 15.25 -21.97 -7.83
N ASN A 8 13.92 -21.95 -8.04
CA ASN A 8 13.33 -21.80 -9.37
C ASN A 8 12.88 -20.37 -9.70
N PHE A 9 12.59 -19.55 -8.69
CA PHE A 9 11.97 -18.23 -8.88
C PHE A 9 12.69 -17.09 -8.12
N GLY A 10 13.80 -17.36 -7.43
CA GLY A 10 14.56 -16.34 -6.68
C GLY A 10 15.04 -15.17 -7.54
N ASP A 11 15.40 -15.44 -8.80
CA ASP A 11 15.87 -14.42 -9.75
C ASP A 11 14.75 -13.69 -10.51
N VAL A 12 13.50 -14.11 -10.34
CA VAL A 12 12.36 -13.49 -11.04
C VAL A 12 12.10 -12.13 -10.42
N LYS A 13 12.51 -11.08 -11.14
CA LYS A 13 12.19 -9.69 -10.79
C LYS A 13 10.68 -9.56 -10.62
N GLY A 14 10.27 -9.05 -9.46
CA GLY A 14 8.87 -8.80 -9.16
C GLY A 14 8.23 -7.90 -10.24
N LYS A 15 6.99 -8.24 -10.63
CA LYS A 15 6.22 -7.48 -11.64
C LYS A 15 5.95 -6.02 -11.23
N ASN A 16 6.14 -5.69 -9.97
CA ASN A 16 5.92 -4.36 -9.42
C ASN A 16 7.22 -3.56 -9.47
N SER A 17 7.34 -2.67 -10.45
CA SER A 17 8.40 -1.66 -10.46
C SER A 17 8.26 -0.71 -9.25
N SER A 18 9.35 -0.06 -8.86
CA SER A 18 9.33 0.98 -7.81
C SER A 18 8.31 2.07 -8.12
N GLU A 19 7.78 2.69 -7.07
CA GLU A 19 6.78 3.74 -7.20
C GLU A 19 7.28 4.94 -8.02
N GLU A 20 8.55 5.32 -7.80
CA GLU A 20 9.19 6.39 -8.56
C GLU A 20 9.24 6.12 -10.06
N ALA A 21 9.53 4.88 -10.46
CA ALA A 21 9.54 4.49 -11.86
C ALA A 21 8.14 4.61 -12.47
N LEU A 22 7.09 4.20 -11.73
CA LEU A 22 5.70 4.33 -12.17
C LEU A 22 5.28 5.80 -12.30
N GLN A 23 5.75 6.68 -11.42
CA GLN A 23 5.46 8.11 -11.48
C GLN A 23 6.13 8.76 -12.69
N ARG A 24 7.41 8.46 -12.94
CA ARG A 24 8.14 8.91 -14.14
C ARG A 24 7.43 8.46 -15.42
N TRP A 25 7.00 7.20 -15.48
CA TRP A 25 6.22 6.69 -16.61
C TRP A 25 4.89 7.43 -16.80
N ARG A 26 4.18 7.75 -15.73
CA ARG A 26 2.93 8.53 -15.78
C ARG A 26 3.14 9.93 -16.33
N ASN A 27 4.22 10.59 -15.90
CA ASN A 27 4.60 11.92 -16.36
C ASN A 27 5.02 11.93 -17.83
N LEU A 28 5.50 10.82 -18.39
CA LEU A 28 5.88 10.70 -19.81
C LEU A 28 4.72 10.23 -20.71
N CYS A 29 3.70 9.60 -20.12
CA CYS A 29 2.57 9.03 -20.85
C CYS A 29 1.65 10.07 -21.53
N TRP A 30 1.94 11.37 -21.45
CA TRP A 30 1.24 12.37 -22.26
C TRP A 30 1.59 12.27 -23.74
N LEU A 31 2.81 11.83 -24.05
CA LEU A 31 3.29 11.63 -25.42
C LEU A 31 2.69 10.37 -26.08
N VAL A 32 2.21 9.42 -25.28
CA VAL A 32 1.85 8.09 -25.75
C VAL A 32 0.35 8.01 -26.10
N LYS A 33 0.03 7.48 -27.29
CA LYS A 33 -1.37 7.19 -27.68
C LYS A 33 -2.04 6.23 -26.68
N ASN A 34 -3.35 6.42 -26.44
CA ASN A 34 -4.19 5.56 -25.58
C ASN A 34 -3.78 5.50 -24.08
N ARG A 35 -3.53 6.67 -23.48
CA ARG A 35 -3.14 6.85 -22.06
C ARG A 35 -4.04 6.10 -21.06
N LYS A 36 -5.38 6.24 -21.16
CA LYS A 36 -6.33 5.65 -20.21
C LYS A 36 -6.31 4.11 -20.18
N ARG A 37 -5.98 3.44 -21.29
CA ARG A 37 -5.92 1.97 -21.34
C ARG A 37 -4.70 1.40 -20.61
N ARG A 38 -3.56 2.09 -20.63
CA ARG A 38 -2.32 1.63 -19.97
C ARG A 38 -2.42 1.58 -18.44
N PHE A 39 -3.28 2.40 -17.84
CA PHE A 39 -3.43 2.48 -16.39
C PHE A 39 -4.72 1.85 -15.85
N ARG A 40 -5.51 1.19 -16.70
CA ARG A 40 -6.83 0.68 -16.29
C ARG A 40 -6.77 -0.46 -15.27
N PHE A 41 -5.68 -1.24 -15.29
CA PHE A 41 -5.45 -2.39 -14.40
C PHE A 41 -4.27 -2.17 -13.43
N THR A 42 -3.61 -1.02 -13.48
CA THR A 42 -2.56 -0.65 -12.53
C THR A 42 -3.19 0.12 -11.38
N ALA A 43 -2.97 -0.32 -10.14
CA ALA A 43 -3.44 0.42 -8.96
C ALA A 43 -2.98 1.90 -9.04
N ASN A 44 -3.90 2.82 -8.73
CA ASN A 44 -3.56 4.25 -8.67
C ASN A 44 -2.61 4.50 -7.50
N LEU A 45 -1.51 5.22 -7.73
CA LEU A 45 -0.54 5.54 -6.68
C LEU A 45 -1.21 6.32 -5.54
N SER A 46 -2.08 7.29 -5.85
CA SER A 46 -2.82 8.07 -4.84
C SER A 46 -3.59 7.20 -3.85
N LYS A 47 -4.25 6.14 -4.35
CA LYS A 47 -5.02 5.21 -3.51
C LYS A 47 -4.13 4.34 -2.61
N ARG A 48 -2.85 4.14 -2.96
CA ARG A 48 -1.91 3.40 -2.12
C ARG A 48 -1.49 4.23 -0.92
N PHE A 49 -1.15 5.50 -1.12
CA PHE A 49 -0.87 6.41 -0.02
C PHE A 49 -2.04 6.55 0.94
N GLU A 50 -3.27 6.63 0.41
CA GLU A 50 -4.48 6.63 1.25
C GLU A 50 -4.63 5.33 2.05
N ALA A 51 -4.41 4.17 1.43
CA ALA A 51 -4.50 2.88 2.12
C ALA A 51 -3.39 2.69 3.17
N GLU A 52 -2.20 3.22 2.91
CA GLU A 52 -1.06 3.20 3.83
C GLU A 52 -1.32 4.14 5.02
N ALA A 53 -1.77 5.37 4.77
CA ALA A 53 -2.19 6.29 5.82
C ALA A 53 -3.33 5.72 6.68
N ILE A 54 -4.29 5.01 6.07
CA ILE A 54 -5.35 4.31 6.80
C ILE A 54 -4.77 3.16 7.64
N ARG A 55 -3.82 2.37 7.11
CA ARG A 55 -3.15 1.30 7.86
C ARG A 55 -2.36 1.85 9.05
N GLU A 56 -1.62 2.93 8.85
CA GLU A 56 -0.86 3.62 9.92
C GLU A 56 -1.81 4.18 10.97
N ALA A 57 -2.88 4.86 10.55
CA ALA A 57 -3.90 5.38 11.46
C ALA A 57 -4.59 4.25 12.24
N GLN A 58 -4.95 3.15 11.59
CA GLN A 58 -5.53 1.97 12.26
C GLN A 58 -4.56 1.35 13.26
N SER A 59 -3.28 1.22 12.91
CA SER A 59 -2.24 0.73 13.82
C SER A 59 -2.14 1.62 15.07
N CYS A 60 -2.18 2.93 14.90
CA CYS A 60 -2.16 3.89 16.02
C CYS A 60 -3.45 3.82 16.86
N CYS A 61 -4.62 3.72 16.23
CA CYS A 61 -5.91 3.63 16.92
C CYS A 61 -6.09 2.32 17.68
N LEU A 62 -5.52 1.20 17.21
CA LEU A 62 -5.55 -0.07 17.95
C LEU A 62 -4.73 0.02 19.25
N GLY A 63 -3.65 0.80 19.28
CA GLY A 63 -2.93 1.13 20.52
C GLY A 63 -3.76 1.96 21.51
N PHE A 64 -4.66 2.81 21.01
CA PHE A 64 -5.54 3.64 21.85
C PHE A 64 -6.81 2.94 22.33
N LYS A 65 -7.36 1.99 21.56
CA LYS A 65 -8.56 1.24 21.99
C LYS A 65 -8.28 0.29 23.16
N SER A 66 -7.03 -0.12 23.38
CA SER A 66 -6.63 -0.79 24.63
C SER A 66 -6.62 0.15 25.85
N CYS A 67 -6.53 1.48 25.64
CA CYS A 67 -6.41 2.46 26.72
C CYS A 67 -7.76 3.11 27.08
N SER A 68 -8.73 3.17 26.16
CA SER A 68 -10.07 3.72 26.47
C SER A 68 -10.95 2.83 27.35
N SER A 69 -10.64 1.54 27.53
CA SER A 69 -11.40 0.68 28.46
C SER A 69 -11.12 1.00 29.94
N VAL A 70 -10.09 1.79 30.25
CA VAL A 70 -9.71 2.12 31.63
C VAL A 70 -10.43 3.38 32.13
N TYR A 71 -10.96 4.22 31.23
CA TYR A 71 -11.57 5.52 31.61
C TYR A 71 -13.06 5.46 31.92
N THR A 72 -13.73 4.31 31.74
CA THR A 72 -15.16 4.15 32.06
C THR A 72 -15.43 3.66 33.49
N LEU A 73 -14.39 3.31 34.26
CA LEU A 73 -14.55 2.82 35.64
C LEU A 73 -14.35 3.91 36.72
N PHE A 74 -14.01 5.14 36.33
CA PHE A 74 -13.70 6.25 37.26
C PHE A 74 -14.74 7.38 37.26
N LYS A 75 -15.99 7.09 36.85
CA LYS A 75 -17.14 8.02 36.89
C LYS A 75 -18.28 7.55 37.80
N PHE A 76 -17.99 6.65 38.73
CA PHE A 76 -18.94 6.14 39.73
C PHE A 76 -18.31 6.10 41.13
N VAL A 77 -17.69 7.21 41.54
CA VAL A 77 -17.46 7.56 42.95
C VAL A 77 -17.94 8.99 43.16
#